data_AF-A0A0M8ML39-F1
#
_entry.id   AF-A0A0M8ML39-F1
#
_cell.length_a   1.000
_cell.length_b   1.000
_cell.length_c   1.000
_cell.angle_alpha   90.00
_cell.angle_beta   90.00
_cell.angle_gamma   90.00
#
_symmetry.space_group_name_H-M   'P 1'
#
loop_
_entity.id
_entity.type
_entity.pdbx_description
1 polymer ?
#
loop_
_entity_poly.entity_id
_entity_poly.type
_entity_poly.pdbx_seq_one_letter_code
_entity_poly.pdbx_strand_id
1 'polypeptide(L)'
;MKHLLILLFSITAFAQQADTLQTRFFSLTPTPRRIDRVNGLAIGFGGSLSNTPTMFNGVNIEVNPLTPLILIFLDPAKILVADNEKVMRTVNGLHLAAGGFMDGDDFNGLGISVFSITNKTNGLTISALYNVSRQLHGVHISGLSNSAHIEGSGLFIAALNNGKKFSGVQIGGFNTAEYFKGVSIGIANTCTGEMNGLQIGLINKAKKCNGLQIGLLNQNDRGTMPFINW
;
A
#
# COMPACT_ATOMS: atom_id res chain seq x y z
N MET A 1 -8.85 51.32 -21.75
CA MET A 1 -7.47 50.88 -21.99
C MET A 1 -6.62 50.81 -20.72
N LYS A 2 -6.52 51.86 -19.90
CA LYS A 2 -5.69 51.86 -18.67
C LYS A 2 -6.05 50.76 -17.66
N HIS A 3 -7.34 50.51 -17.41
CA HIS A 3 -7.78 49.45 -16.50
C HIS A 3 -7.52 48.02 -17.02
N LEU A 4 -7.59 47.80 -18.33
CA LEU A 4 -7.26 46.52 -18.95
C LEU A 4 -5.76 46.20 -18.83
N LEU A 5 -4.92 47.23 -18.97
CA LEU A 5 -3.47 47.10 -18.84
C LEU A 5 -3.05 46.75 -17.41
N ILE A 6 -3.71 47.35 -16.41
CA ILE A 6 -3.49 47.04 -14.98
C ILE A 6 -3.91 45.60 -14.67
N LEU A 7 -5.06 45.14 -15.20
CA LEU A 7 -5.52 43.76 -15.02
C LEU A 7 -4.54 42.75 -15.63
N LEU A 8 -4.09 42.99 -16.86
CA LEU A 8 -3.08 42.16 -17.54
C LEU A 8 -1.77 42.11 -16.75
N PHE A 9 -1.29 43.26 -16.25
CA PHE A 9 -0.08 43.32 -15.44
C PHE A 9 -0.23 42.59 -14.10
N SER A 10 -1.41 42.66 -13.49
CA SER A 10 -1.75 41.94 -12.26
C SER A 10 -1.75 40.43 -12.48
N ILE A 11 -2.35 39.96 -13.58
CA ILE A 11 -2.38 38.53 -13.94
C ILE A 11 -0.97 38.01 -14.19
N THR A 12 -0.11 38.77 -14.89
CA THR A 12 1.29 38.36 -15.12
C THR A 12 2.13 38.36 -13.84
N ALA A 13 1.89 39.32 -12.94
CA ALA A 13 2.57 39.36 -11.63
C ALA A 13 2.13 38.19 -10.73
N PHE A 14 0.84 37.86 -10.71
CA PHE A 14 0.33 36.67 -10.01
C PHE A 14 0.83 35.37 -10.65
N ALA A 15 0.98 35.31 -11.98
CA ALA A 15 1.57 34.15 -12.67
C ALA A 15 3.07 33.97 -12.38
N GLN A 16 3.81 35.08 -12.17
CA GLN A 16 5.22 35.05 -11.77
C GLN A 16 5.44 34.66 -10.30
N GLN A 17 4.41 34.84 -9.45
CA GLN A 17 4.45 34.47 -8.03
C GLN A 17 3.95 33.04 -7.76
N ALA A 18 3.50 32.32 -8.79
CA ALA A 18 3.27 30.89 -8.69
C ALA A 18 4.64 30.17 -8.72
N ASP A 19 5.01 29.50 -7.61
CA ASP A 19 6.19 28.64 -7.57
C ASP A 19 6.18 27.69 -8.79
N THR A 20 7.10 27.91 -9.73
CA THR A 20 7.13 27.13 -10.97
C THR A 20 7.58 25.71 -10.65
N LEU A 21 6.63 24.78 -10.59
CA LEU A 21 6.91 23.35 -10.39
C LEU A 21 7.94 22.86 -11.41
N GLN A 22 9.07 22.38 -10.92
CA GLN A 22 10.14 21.90 -11.80
C GLN A 22 9.83 20.49 -12.27
N THR A 23 9.43 20.40 -13.53
CA THR A 23 9.08 19.14 -14.19
C THR A 23 10.21 18.65 -15.08
N ARG A 24 10.42 17.33 -15.13
CA ARG A 24 11.31 16.64 -16.07
C ARG A 24 10.61 15.44 -16.69
N PHE A 25 11.03 15.03 -17.88
CA PHE A 25 10.57 13.76 -18.49
C PHE A 25 11.46 12.58 -18.08
N PHE A 26 12.67 12.85 -17.62
CA PHE A 26 13.63 11.86 -17.16
C PHE A 26 14.33 12.37 -15.89
N SER A 27 14.59 11.48 -14.93
CA SER A 27 15.44 11.79 -13.77
C SER A 27 16.16 10.57 -13.23
N LEU A 28 17.33 10.81 -12.62
CA LEU A 28 17.93 9.84 -11.71
C LEU A 28 17.29 9.96 -10.31
N THR A 29 17.25 8.85 -9.55
CA THR A 29 16.86 8.82 -8.14
C THR A 29 18.07 8.49 -7.24
N PRO A 30 18.30 9.21 -6.12
CA PRO A 30 17.44 10.24 -5.53
C PRO A 30 17.35 11.52 -6.36
N THR A 31 16.15 12.09 -6.47
CA THR A 31 15.93 13.35 -7.21
C THR A 31 16.57 14.54 -6.48
N PRO A 32 17.24 15.46 -7.20
CA PRO A 32 17.72 16.72 -6.62
C PRO A 32 16.58 17.57 -6.03
N ARG A 33 16.91 18.42 -5.05
CA ARG A 33 15.96 19.34 -4.34
C ARG A 33 15.10 20.24 -5.23
N ARG A 34 15.45 20.40 -6.51
CA ARG A 34 14.78 21.28 -7.46
C ARG A 34 13.89 20.52 -8.45
N ILE A 35 13.60 19.24 -8.25
CA ILE A 35 12.71 18.48 -9.14
C ILE A 35 11.49 18.06 -8.33
N ASP A 36 10.33 18.62 -8.68
CA ASP A 36 9.06 18.30 -8.03
C ASP A 36 8.30 17.21 -8.77
N ARG A 37 8.51 17.09 -10.09
CA ARG A 37 7.77 16.15 -10.95
C ARG A 37 8.65 15.51 -12.01
N VAL A 38 8.47 14.19 -12.18
CA VAL A 38 9.04 13.41 -13.29
C VAL A 38 7.88 12.78 -14.07
N ASN A 39 7.64 13.21 -15.31
CA ASN A 39 6.56 12.73 -16.18
C ASN A 39 7.10 11.84 -17.30
N GLY A 40 7.72 10.71 -16.94
CA GLY A 40 8.28 9.78 -17.91
C GLY A 40 9.05 8.68 -17.20
N LEU A 41 10.37 8.74 -17.22
CA LEU A 41 11.25 7.68 -16.71
C LEU A 41 12.10 8.14 -15.53
N ALA A 42 12.04 7.41 -14.43
CA ALA A 42 12.94 7.58 -13.28
C ALA A 42 13.77 6.32 -13.07
N ILE A 43 15.09 6.48 -12.86
CA ILE A 43 16.01 5.35 -12.64
C ILE A 43 16.99 5.66 -11.50
N GLY A 44 17.19 4.74 -10.57
CA GLY A 44 18.27 4.89 -9.59
C GLY A 44 18.06 4.14 -8.30
N PHE A 45 18.42 4.75 -7.18
CA PHE A 45 18.39 4.13 -5.85
C PHE A 45 17.11 4.41 -5.05
N GLY A 46 16.16 5.14 -5.64
CA GLY A 46 14.94 5.59 -4.99
C GLY A 46 15.12 6.84 -4.13
N GLY A 47 14.00 7.36 -3.62
CA GLY A 47 13.96 8.53 -2.73
C GLY A 47 14.05 9.89 -3.45
N SER A 48 13.95 10.96 -2.65
CA SER A 48 14.11 12.36 -3.07
C SER A 48 14.93 13.11 -2.03
N LEU A 49 15.86 13.95 -2.48
CA LEU A 49 16.63 14.82 -1.57
C LEU A 49 15.86 16.10 -1.21
N SER A 50 14.65 16.27 -1.77
CA SER A 50 13.79 17.42 -1.53
C SER A 50 13.03 17.30 -0.22
N ASN A 51 12.81 18.45 0.43
CA ASN A 51 11.88 18.58 1.55
C ASN A 51 10.43 18.81 1.08
N THR A 52 10.22 18.90 -0.24
CA THR A 52 8.92 18.96 -0.90
C THR A 52 8.54 17.60 -1.47
N PRO A 53 7.24 17.23 -1.47
CA PRO A 53 6.78 16.00 -2.10
C PRO A 53 7.17 15.95 -3.58
N THR A 54 7.73 14.82 -4.02
CA THR A 54 8.11 14.59 -5.42
C THR A 54 7.16 13.60 -6.08
N MET A 55 6.64 13.92 -7.26
CA MET A 55 5.73 13.05 -8.00
C MET A 55 6.42 12.41 -9.21
N PHE A 56 6.29 11.10 -9.33
CA PHE A 56 6.76 10.31 -10.47
C PHE A 56 5.56 9.78 -11.23
N ASN A 57 5.32 10.28 -12.43
CA ASN A 57 4.29 9.82 -13.35
C ASN A 57 4.96 9.07 -14.51
N GLY A 58 4.69 7.77 -14.65
CA GLY A 58 5.23 6.96 -15.75
C GLY A 58 5.90 5.68 -15.26
N VAL A 59 7.15 5.47 -15.64
CA VAL A 59 7.94 4.28 -15.32
C VAL A 59 9.04 4.64 -14.34
N ASN A 60 9.11 3.90 -13.24
CA ASN A 60 10.15 4.06 -12.23
C ASN A 60 10.89 2.73 -12.03
N ILE A 61 12.22 2.75 -12.17
CA ILE A 61 13.10 1.60 -12.05
C ILE A 61 14.11 1.86 -10.93
N GLU A 62 13.99 1.13 -9.83
CA GLU A 62 14.80 1.37 -8.64
C GLU A 62 15.61 0.14 -8.23
N VAL A 63 16.82 0.35 -7.75
CA VAL A 63 17.65 -0.69 -7.15
C VAL A 63 18.05 -0.18 -5.79
N ASN A 64 17.69 -0.86 -4.71
CA ASN A 64 18.18 -0.44 -3.39
C ASN A 64 19.35 -1.37 -3.00
N PRO A 65 20.61 -0.89 -3.01
CA PRO A 65 21.78 -1.72 -2.69
C PRO A 65 21.80 -2.19 -1.23
N LEU A 66 21.02 -1.53 -0.36
CA LEU A 66 20.87 -1.92 1.04
C LEU A 66 19.78 -2.99 1.23
N THR A 67 19.07 -3.40 0.18
CA THR A 67 18.01 -4.42 0.25
C THR A 67 18.44 -5.67 1.03
N PRO A 68 19.61 -6.29 0.80
CA PRO A 68 20.01 -7.48 1.56
C PRO A 68 20.11 -7.21 3.07
N LEU A 69 20.66 -6.05 3.47
CA LEU A 69 20.76 -5.66 4.88
C LEU A 69 19.38 -5.39 5.47
N ILE A 70 18.52 -4.68 4.73
CA ILE A 70 17.14 -4.42 5.15
C ILE A 70 16.43 -5.75 5.40
N LEU A 71 16.55 -6.74 4.52
CA LEU A 71 15.89 -8.04 4.72
C LEU A 71 16.37 -8.81 5.95
N ILE A 72 17.63 -8.65 6.36
CA ILE A 72 18.19 -9.32 7.55
C ILE A 72 17.69 -8.67 8.83
N PHE A 73 17.58 -7.34 8.86
CA PHE A 73 17.30 -6.59 10.09
C PHE A 73 15.87 -6.06 10.20
N LEU A 74 15.10 -6.09 9.12
CA LEU A 74 13.74 -5.58 9.12
C LEU A 74 12.80 -6.57 9.79
N ASP A 75 12.16 -6.09 10.84
CA ASP A 75 11.05 -6.78 11.48
C ASP A 75 9.73 -6.26 10.89
N PRO A 76 9.07 -7.02 9.98
CA PRO A 76 7.86 -6.56 9.33
C PRO A 76 6.70 -6.30 10.30
N ALA A 77 6.70 -6.93 11.49
CA ALA A 77 5.69 -6.68 12.51
C ALA A 77 5.87 -5.32 13.20
N LYS A 78 7.04 -4.70 13.09
CA LYS A 78 7.37 -3.38 13.64
C LYS A 78 7.33 -2.26 12.61
N ILE A 79 7.05 -2.58 11.34
CA ILE A 79 6.87 -1.57 10.29
C ILE A 79 5.55 -0.85 10.58
N LEU A 80 5.63 0.19 11.38
CA LEU A 80 4.56 1.15 11.57
C LEU A 80 4.95 2.37 10.76
N VAL A 81 4.26 2.60 9.64
CA VAL A 81 4.30 3.91 9.01
C VAL A 81 3.65 4.86 10.01
N ALA A 82 4.43 5.78 10.57
CA ALA A 82 4.02 6.60 11.71
C ALA A 82 2.76 7.42 11.37
N ASP A 83 1.87 7.59 12.36
CA ASP A 83 0.71 8.47 12.20
C ASP A 83 1.21 9.91 11.95
N ASN A 84 0.82 10.49 10.81
CA ASN A 84 1.15 11.83 10.33
C ASN A 84 2.54 12.04 9.69
N GLU A 85 3.22 10.98 9.24
CA GLU A 85 4.36 11.21 8.34
C GLU A 85 3.91 11.89 7.05
N LYS A 86 4.61 12.97 6.70
CA LYS A 86 4.38 13.71 5.45
C LYS A 86 4.74 12.79 4.30
N VAL A 87 3.81 12.55 3.37
CA VAL A 87 4.09 11.79 2.15
C VAL A 87 5.10 12.57 1.31
N MET A 88 6.32 12.04 1.19
CA MET A 88 7.43 12.68 0.50
C MET A 88 7.53 12.29 -0.97
N ARG A 89 6.93 11.17 -1.36
CA ARG A 89 6.92 10.74 -2.75
C ARG A 89 5.61 10.05 -3.11
N THR A 90 5.18 10.35 -4.34
CA THR A 90 4.03 9.71 -4.98
C THR A 90 4.48 9.12 -6.29
N VAL A 91 4.17 7.84 -6.51
CA VAL A 91 4.49 7.14 -7.76
C VAL A 91 3.19 6.71 -8.44
N ASN A 92 2.96 7.25 -9.63
CA ASN A 92 1.82 6.98 -10.49
C ASN A 92 2.28 6.24 -11.75
N GLY A 93 1.86 5.00 -11.94
CA GLY A 93 2.20 4.19 -13.11
C GLY A 93 2.92 2.89 -12.75
N LEU A 94 4.01 2.59 -13.45
CA LEU A 94 4.78 1.34 -13.31
C LEU A 94 5.98 1.56 -12.39
N HIS A 95 6.11 0.74 -11.34
CA HIS A 95 7.29 0.69 -10.47
C HIS A 95 7.92 -0.70 -10.54
N LEU A 96 9.21 -0.76 -10.89
CA LEU A 96 10.00 -1.98 -10.93
C LEU A 96 11.19 -1.79 -9.99
N ALA A 97 11.31 -2.60 -8.93
CA ALA A 97 12.37 -2.40 -7.96
C ALA A 97 13.09 -3.68 -7.49
N ALA A 98 14.42 -3.68 -7.57
CA ALA A 98 15.26 -4.63 -6.83
C ALA A 98 15.42 -4.13 -5.37
N GLY A 99 14.31 -4.16 -4.64
CA GLY A 99 14.10 -3.47 -3.36
C GLY A 99 12.62 -3.17 -3.19
N GLY A 100 12.26 -1.99 -2.69
CA GLY A 100 10.87 -1.61 -2.49
C GLY A 100 10.68 -0.17 -2.05
N PHE A 101 9.41 0.23 -1.89
CA PHE A 101 9.05 1.44 -1.15
C PHE A 101 9.42 1.28 0.33
N MET A 102 9.93 2.34 0.95
CA MET A 102 10.32 2.36 2.38
C MET A 102 9.87 3.61 3.13
N ASP A 103 9.52 4.70 2.43
CA ASP A 103 9.34 6.03 3.01
C ASP A 103 7.85 6.42 3.17
N GLY A 104 6.95 5.44 3.32
CA GLY A 104 5.51 5.74 3.43
C GLY A 104 4.98 6.43 2.18
N ASP A 105 5.43 5.98 1.00
CA ASP A 105 5.06 6.54 -0.28
C ASP A 105 3.58 6.34 -0.61
N ASP A 106 3.01 7.22 -1.42
CA ASP A 106 1.72 6.97 -2.06
C ASP A 106 1.95 6.31 -3.43
N PHE A 107 1.31 5.18 -3.67
CA PHE A 107 1.47 4.40 -4.87
C PHE A 107 0.14 4.24 -5.62
N ASN A 108 0.11 4.62 -6.90
CA ASN A 108 -1.06 4.51 -7.77
C ASN A 108 -0.67 3.81 -9.09
N GLY A 109 -0.82 2.48 -9.18
CA GLY A 109 -0.52 1.75 -10.41
C GLY A 109 -0.08 0.30 -10.22
N LEU A 110 0.93 -0.14 -10.98
CA LEU A 110 1.47 -1.50 -10.99
C LEU A 110 2.90 -1.54 -10.43
N GLY A 111 3.11 -2.22 -9.30
CA GLY A 111 4.40 -2.33 -8.64
C GLY A 111 4.91 -3.77 -8.65
N ILE A 112 6.15 -3.98 -9.07
CA ILE A 112 6.85 -5.26 -8.96
C ILE A 112 8.14 -5.02 -8.18
N SER A 113 8.27 -5.65 -7.03
CA SER A 113 9.38 -5.37 -6.12
C SER A 113 9.75 -6.58 -5.24
N VAL A 114 10.81 -6.45 -4.43
CA VAL A 114 11.13 -7.45 -3.40
C VAL A 114 10.20 -7.28 -2.20
N PHE A 115 9.94 -6.03 -1.83
CA PHE A 115 8.96 -5.66 -0.82
C PHE A 115 8.28 -4.33 -1.16
N SER A 116 7.22 -3.98 -0.46
CA SER A 116 6.53 -2.70 -0.62
C SER A 116 6.03 -2.20 0.74
N ILE A 117 6.44 -0.99 1.14
CA ILE A 117 5.97 -0.32 2.36
C ILE A 117 5.47 1.07 1.94
N THR A 118 4.16 1.25 1.94
CA THR A 118 3.50 2.47 1.44
C THR A 118 2.54 3.05 2.47
N ASN A 119 2.27 4.35 2.38
CA ASN A 119 1.17 4.96 3.12
C ASN A 119 -0.16 4.57 2.46
N LYS A 120 -0.31 4.87 1.17
CA LYS A 120 -1.49 4.50 0.39
C LYS A 120 -1.11 3.70 -0.84
N THR A 121 -1.87 2.64 -1.11
CA THR A 121 -1.77 1.88 -2.37
C THR A 121 -3.13 1.89 -3.08
N ASN A 122 -3.17 2.44 -4.28
CA ASN A 122 -4.30 2.32 -5.22
C ASN A 122 -3.83 1.57 -6.47
N GLY A 123 -3.98 0.24 -6.51
CA GLY A 123 -3.51 -0.54 -7.65
C GLY A 123 -3.06 -1.96 -7.29
N LEU A 124 -2.15 -2.50 -8.09
CA LEU A 124 -1.60 -3.86 -7.96
C LEU A 124 -0.15 -3.80 -7.53
N THR A 125 0.20 -4.47 -6.44
CA THR A 125 1.58 -4.70 -6.02
C THR A 125 1.88 -6.19 -5.96
N ILE A 126 2.96 -6.59 -6.61
CA ILE A 126 3.49 -7.94 -6.61
C ILE A 126 4.88 -7.87 -6.00
N SER A 127 5.01 -8.37 -4.77
CA SER A 127 6.30 -8.38 -4.07
C SER A 127 6.80 -9.80 -3.87
N ALA A 128 8.12 -10.01 -3.88
CA ALA A 128 8.67 -11.32 -3.55
C ALA A 128 8.33 -11.73 -2.10
N LEU A 129 8.41 -10.80 -1.15
CA LEU A 129 8.32 -11.10 0.29
C LEU A 129 7.07 -10.53 0.94
N TYR A 130 6.93 -9.21 1.03
CA TYR A 130 5.82 -8.59 1.73
C TYR A 130 5.33 -7.29 1.10
N ASN A 131 4.03 -7.02 1.25
CA ASN A 131 3.42 -5.74 0.95
C ASN A 131 2.72 -5.17 2.19
N VAL A 132 3.06 -3.96 2.58
CA VAL A 132 2.52 -3.27 3.75
C VAL A 132 1.98 -1.91 3.30
N SER A 133 0.72 -1.65 3.59
CA SER A 133 0.10 -0.34 3.38
C SER A 133 -0.68 0.11 4.60
N ARG A 134 -0.77 1.42 4.84
CA ARG A 134 -1.74 1.93 5.84
C ARG A 134 -3.16 1.87 5.28
N GLN A 135 -3.32 2.36 4.06
CA GLN A 135 -4.56 2.34 3.30
C GLN A 135 -4.36 1.57 2.00
N LEU A 136 -5.20 0.57 1.75
CA LEU A 136 -5.18 -0.19 0.52
C LEU A 136 -6.52 -0.11 -0.22
N HIS A 137 -6.44 0.21 -1.51
CA HIS A 137 -7.51 0.05 -2.48
C HIS A 137 -6.96 -0.69 -3.71
N GLY A 138 -6.96 -2.02 -3.68
CA GLY A 138 -6.43 -2.80 -4.78
C GLY A 138 -5.99 -4.20 -4.40
N VAL A 139 -4.89 -4.64 -5.00
CA VAL A 139 -4.42 -6.03 -4.92
C VAL A 139 -2.99 -6.06 -4.41
N HIS A 140 -2.75 -6.78 -3.33
CA HIS A 140 -1.41 -7.14 -2.90
C HIS A 140 -1.20 -8.65 -3.10
N ILE A 141 -0.13 -9.00 -3.79
CA ILE A 141 0.35 -10.37 -3.95
C ILE A 141 1.77 -10.44 -3.41
N SER A 142 2.04 -11.34 -2.48
CA SER A 142 3.40 -11.58 -2.00
C SER A 142 3.64 -13.03 -1.58
N GLY A 143 4.90 -13.43 -1.48
CA GLY A 143 5.26 -14.77 -1.01
C GLY A 143 4.97 -14.98 0.47
N LEU A 144 5.26 -14.00 1.33
CA LEU A 144 5.19 -14.15 2.79
C LEU A 144 4.02 -13.40 3.41
N SER A 145 3.91 -12.08 3.25
CA SER A 145 2.96 -11.30 4.07
C SER A 145 2.35 -10.10 3.36
N ASN A 146 1.02 -9.97 3.41
CA ASN A 146 0.32 -8.72 3.08
C ASN A 146 -0.30 -8.09 4.33
N SER A 147 -0.12 -6.78 4.52
CA SER A 147 -0.66 -6.03 5.66
C SER A 147 -1.39 -4.75 5.24
N ALA A 148 -2.56 -4.52 5.83
CA ALA A 148 -3.28 -3.24 5.81
C ALA A 148 -3.48 -2.73 7.25
N HIS A 149 -2.73 -1.70 7.66
CA HIS A 149 -2.66 -1.27 9.07
C HIS A 149 -3.89 -0.50 9.57
N ILE A 150 -4.56 0.26 8.70
CA ILE A 150 -5.75 1.04 9.08
C ILE A 150 -6.96 0.46 8.38
N GLU A 151 -6.92 0.46 7.05
CA GLU A 151 -8.01 -0.02 6.22
C GLU A 151 -7.48 -0.63 4.92
N GLY A 152 -8.16 -1.67 4.45
CA GLY A 152 -7.85 -2.31 3.19
C GLY A 152 -9.11 -2.74 2.47
N SER A 153 -9.11 -2.54 1.17
CA SER A 153 -10.18 -2.98 0.28
C SER A 153 -9.60 -3.62 -0.98
N GLY A 154 -10.08 -4.82 -1.33
CA GLY A 154 -9.65 -5.54 -2.52
C GLY A 154 -9.15 -6.96 -2.23
N LEU A 155 -7.99 -7.35 -2.74
CA LEU A 155 -7.50 -8.73 -2.74
C LEU A 155 -6.11 -8.86 -2.10
N PHE A 156 -5.99 -9.81 -1.19
CA PHE A 156 -4.75 -10.25 -0.59
C PHE A 156 -4.45 -11.70 -0.98
N ILE A 157 -3.25 -11.94 -1.53
CA ILE A 157 -2.70 -13.29 -1.76
C ILE A 157 -1.30 -13.36 -1.16
N ALA A 158 -1.14 -14.11 -0.06
CA ALA A 158 0.16 -14.39 0.57
C ALA A 158 0.06 -15.52 1.59
N ALA A 159 1.18 -16.04 2.09
CA ALA A 159 1.16 -17.02 3.18
C ALA A 159 0.48 -16.46 4.45
N LEU A 160 0.72 -15.18 4.75
CA LEU A 160 0.14 -14.44 5.87
C LEU A 160 -0.59 -13.21 5.33
N ASN A 161 -1.85 -13.02 5.71
CA ASN A 161 -2.60 -11.81 5.40
C ASN A 161 -3.10 -11.19 6.70
N ASN A 162 -2.88 -9.88 6.87
CA ASN A 162 -3.28 -9.15 8.06
C ASN A 162 -3.98 -7.85 7.66
N GLY A 163 -5.21 -7.62 8.11
CA GLY A 163 -5.93 -6.37 7.82
C GLY A 163 -6.69 -5.88 9.03
N LYS A 164 -6.43 -4.66 9.50
CA LYS A 164 -7.16 -4.11 10.65
C LYS A 164 -8.65 -3.98 10.35
N LYS A 165 -9.02 -3.15 9.38
CA LYS A 165 -10.37 -3.10 8.78
C LYS A 165 -10.26 -3.52 7.33
N PHE A 166 -10.65 -4.75 7.01
CA PHE A 166 -10.47 -5.29 5.67
C PHE A 166 -11.79 -5.65 5.00
N SER A 167 -12.01 -5.14 3.79
CA SER A 167 -13.18 -5.42 2.95
C SER A 167 -12.76 -6.02 1.61
N GLY A 168 -12.98 -7.32 1.41
CA GLY A 168 -12.66 -7.98 0.14
C GLY A 168 -12.30 -9.45 0.31
N VAL A 169 -11.27 -9.90 -0.39
CA VAL A 169 -10.85 -11.30 -0.43
C VAL A 169 -9.46 -11.46 0.15
N GLN A 170 -9.29 -12.41 1.07
CA GLN A 170 -7.99 -12.84 1.57
C GLN A 170 -7.79 -14.32 1.23
N ILE A 171 -6.69 -14.63 0.54
CA ILE A 171 -6.30 -15.99 0.18
C ILE A 171 -4.91 -16.23 0.73
N GLY A 172 -4.74 -17.23 1.60
CA GLY A 172 -3.46 -17.46 2.24
C GLY A 172 -3.39 -18.65 3.17
N GLY A 173 -2.24 -18.87 3.80
CA GLY A 173 -2.13 -19.85 4.88
C GLY A 173 -2.90 -19.36 6.11
N PHE A 174 -2.58 -18.15 6.56
CA PHE A 174 -3.17 -17.54 7.75
C PHE A 174 -3.73 -16.17 7.40
N ASN A 175 -5.04 -16.01 7.58
CA ASN A 175 -5.73 -14.75 7.36
C ASN A 175 -6.20 -14.19 8.70
N THR A 176 -5.79 -12.96 9.01
CA THR A 176 -6.15 -12.27 10.25
C THR A 176 -6.78 -10.92 9.94
N ALA A 177 -7.85 -10.59 10.66
CA ALA A 177 -8.41 -9.25 10.65
C ALA A 177 -9.05 -8.87 12.00
N GLU A 178 -9.15 -7.57 12.29
CA GLU A 178 -9.95 -7.11 13.43
C GLU A 178 -11.41 -6.96 13.02
N TYR A 179 -11.67 -6.26 11.92
CA TYR A 179 -12.97 -6.15 11.28
C TYR A 179 -12.86 -6.65 9.85
N PHE A 180 -13.63 -7.69 9.53
CA PHE A 180 -13.57 -8.33 8.23
C PHE A 180 -14.92 -8.27 7.53
N LYS A 181 -14.92 -7.89 6.25
CA LYS A 181 -16.08 -7.98 5.37
C LYS A 181 -15.69 -8.64 4.05
N GLY A 182 -16.23 -9.82 3.73
CA GLY A 182 -15.99 -10.48 2.45
C GLY A 182 -15.65 -11.96 2.58
N VAL A 183 -14.63 -12.43 1.86
CA VAL A 183 -14.30 -13.87 1.76
C VAL A 183 -12.86 -14.13 2.19
N SER A 184 -12.68 -14.99 3.19
CA SER A 184 -11.36 -15.39 3.69
C SER A 184 -11.17 -16.88 3.43
N ILE A 185 -10.11 -17.25 2.69
CA ILE A 185 -9.80 -18.63 2.30
C ILE A 185 -8.38 -18.95 2.78
N GLY A 186 -8.24 -19.96 3.62
CA GLY A 186 -6.92 -20.36 4.10
C GLY A 186 -6.88 -21.55 5.03
N ILE A 187 -5.71 -21.89 5.54
CA ILE A 187 -5.57 -22.95 6.56
C ILE A 187 -6.27 -22.50 7.85
N ALA A 188 -5.99 -21.27 8.27
CA ALA A 188 -6.64 -20.66 9.43
C ALA A 188 -7.10 -19.23 9.13
N ASN A 189 -8.35 -18.93 9.47
CA ASN A 189 -8.94 -17.61 9.34
C ASN A 189 -9.34 -17.11 10.73
N THR A 190 -8.86 -15.94 11.15
CA THR A 190 -9.12 -15.36 12.47
C THR A 190 -9.64 -13.94 12.35
N CYS A 191 -10.80 -13.66 12.94
CA CYS A 191 -11.36 -12.33 13.07
C CYS A 191 -11.53 -11.98 14.55
N THR A 192 -10.77 -11.01 15.06
CA THR A 192 -10.76 -10.70 16.51
C THR A 192 -11.88 -9.75 16.95
N GLY A 193 -12.50 -9.03 16.02
CA GLY A 193 -13.69 -8.20 16.22
C GLY A 193 -14.91 -8.78 15.48
N GLU A 194 -15.37 -8.08 14.44
CA GLU A 194 -16.59 -8.48 13.69
C GLU A 194 -16.27 -9.06 12.31
N MET A 195 -16.74 -10.28 12.07
CA MET A 195 -16.69 -10.96 10.78
C MET A 195 -18.04 -10.82 10.09
N ASN A 196 -18.04 -10.33 8.86
CA ASN A 196 -19.22 -10.22 7.99
C ASN A 196 -18.92 -10.88 6.63
N GLY A 197 -19.39 -12.11 6.38
CA GLY A 197 -19.18 -12.77 5.10
C GLY A 197 -18.89 -14.26 5.20
N LEU A 198 -17.83 -14.74 4.54
CA LEU A 198 -17.52 -16.17 4.42
C LEU A 198 -16.07 -16.44 4.85
N GLN A 199 -15.89 -17.43 5.73
CA GLN A 199 -14.58 -17.99 6.06
C GLN A 199 -14.54 -19.45 5.60
N ILE A 200 -13.55 -19.82 4.81
CA ILE A 200 -13.30 -21.20 4.35
C ILE A 200 -11.89 -21.59 4.78
N GLY A 201 -11.78 -22.64 5.59
CA GLY A 201 -10.48 -23.11 6.04
C GLY A 201 -10.52 -24.31 6.96
N LEU A 202 -9.37 -24.82 7.39
CA LEU A 202 -9.37 -25.89 8.39
C LEU A 202 -9.87 -25.37 9.75
N ILE A 203 -9.43 -24.16 10.10
CA ILE A 203 -9.78 -23.50 11.35
C ILE A 203 -10.34 -22.11 11.04
N ASN A 204 -11.57 -21.85 11.46
CA ASN A 204 -12.20 -20.54 11.38
C ASN A 204 -12.53 -20.04 12.78
N LYS A 205 -12.13 -18.81 13.08
CA LYS A 205 -12.41 -18.14 14.35
C LYS A 205 -12.92 -16.73 14.07
N ALA A 206 -14.01 -16.36 14.72
CA ALA A 206 -14.51 -15.00 14.74
C ALA A 206 -14.98 -14.67 16.15
N LYS A 207 -14.71 -13.46 16.66
CA LYS A 207 -15.29 -13.05 17.94
C LYS A 207 -16.79 -12.80 17.83
N LYS A 208 -17.23 -12.16 16.74
CA LYS A 208 -18.64 -12.00 16.36
C LYS A 208 -18.80 -12.34 14.89
N CYS A 209 -19.72 -13.24 14.57
CA CYS A 209 -19.93 -13.73 13.20
C CYS A 209 -21.32 -13.35 12.66
N ASN A 210 -21.32 -12.58 11.58
CA ASN A 210 -22.49 -12.28 10.74
C ASN A 210 -22.22 -12.88 9.35
N GLY A 211 -22.24 -14.21 9.25
CA GLY A 211 -21.74 -14.87 8.07
C GLY A 211 -21.72 -16.38 8.21
N LEU A 212 -20.98 -17.03 7.31
CA LEU A 212 -20.81 -18.47 7.27
C LEU A 212 -19.34 -18.84 7.46
N GLN A 213 -19.09 -19.84 8.28
CA GLN A 213 -17.78 -20.47 8.44
C GLN A 213 -17.88 -21.91 7.95
N ILE A 214 -16.96 -22.31 7.08
CA ILE A 214 -16.87 -23.66 6.53
C ILE A 214 -15.48 -24.21 6.81
N GLY A 215 -15.39 -25.28 7.59
CA GLY A 215 -14.12 -25.81 8.04
C GLY A 215 -14.19 -26.94 9.04
N LEU A 216 -13.06 -27.58 9.35
CA LEU A 216 -13.02 -28.66 10.34
C LEU A 216 -13.38 -28.16 11.74
N LEU A 217 -12.92 -26.96 12.10
CA LEU A 217 -13.22 -26.30 13.36
C LEU A 217 -13.68 -24.87 13.11
N ASN A 218 -14.92 -24.55 13.50
CA ASN A 218 -15.49 -23.21 13.34
C ASN A 218 -15.94 -22.67 14.69
N GLN A 219 -15.36 -21.57 15.14
CA GLN A 219 -15.67 -20.93 16.42
C GLN A 219 -16.16 -19.50 16.19
N ASN A 220 -17.31 -19.17 16.79
CA ASN A 220 -17.86 -17.82 16.85
C ASN A 220 -18.46 -17.49 18.24
N ASP A 221 -19.12 -16.35 18.38
CA ASP A 221 -19.83 -15.92 19.59
C ASP A 221 -20.92 -16.88 20.08
N ARG A 222 -21.43 -17.74 19.19
CA ARG A 222 -22.51 -18.69 19.48
C ARG A 222 -21.99 -20.06 19.90
N GLY A 223 -20.72 -20.35 19.67
CA GLY A 223 -20.06 -21.59 20.07
C GLY A 223 -19.13 -22.15 19.00
N THR A 224 -18.74 -23.41 19.20
CA THR A 224 -17.83 -24.15 18.30
C THR A 224 -18.59 -25.28 17.62
N MET A 225 -18.56 -25.34 16.29
CA MET A 225 -19.17 -26.40 15.48
C MET A 225 -18.20 -26.94 14.43
N PRO A 226 -18.26 -28.26 14.14
CA PRO A 226 -17.53 -28.83 13.01
C PRO A 226 -18.25 -28.57 11.68
N PHE A 227 -17.49 -28.59 10.58
CA PHE A 227 -17.92 -28.45 9.18
C PHE A 227 -18.54 -27.10 8.79
N ILE A 228 -19.59 -26.66 9.49
CA ILE A 228 -20.34 -25.43 9.20
C ILE A 228 -20.74 -24.73 10.51
N ASN A 229 -20.60 -23.40 10.58
CA ASN A 229 -21.10 -22.55 11.68
C ASN A 229 -21.55 -21.18 11.12
N TRP A 230 -22.64 -20.61 11.65
CA TRP A 230 -23.25 -19.36 11.16
C TRP A 230 -23.78 -18.47 12.29
#